data_AF-A0A8C6YA67-F1
#
_entry.id   AF-A0A8C6YA67-F1
#
_cell.length_a   1.000
_cell.length_b   1.000
_cell.length_c   1.000
_cell.angle_alpha   90.00
_cell.angle_beta   90.00
_cell.angle_gamma   90.00
#
_symmetry.space_group_name_H-M   'P 1'
#
loop_
_entity.id
_entity.type
_entity.pdbx_description
1 polymer ?
#
loop_
_entity_poly.entity_id
_entity_poly.type
_entity_poly.pdbx_seq_one_letter_code
_entity_poly.pdbx_strand_id
1 'polypeptide(L)'
;MIEQDDFDIHTRLHTIVRGEDEAAMVESVGLALVKLPDVLNRLKPDIMIVHGDRFDALALATSAALMNIRILHIEGGEVSGTIDDSIRHAITKLAHYHVCCTRSAEQHLISMCEDHDRILLAGCPSYDKLLSSKNKDYMSAIRMWLGSKEMVRVMRKKGIEHHPNFRAVKNVPFDQFIQLLAHAGCMIGNSSCGVREVGAFGTPVINLGTRQIGRETGENVLHVRDADSQDKILRALHIQFGKQYPCSKIYGDGNAVPRILKFLKSIDLEEPLQKKFCFPTVKENISQDIDHILETQSALAVDLGGTNLRVAIVSMKGEIVKKYIQLNPKTYEDRIALILKMCMEAASEAVDLNCRILGVGISTGGRVDPREGVVLHSTKLIQEWNSIDLRTPISDALHLPVWVDNDGNCAALAERKFGHGKGVEDFITVITGTGIGGGIIHQNELIHGSSFCAAELGHIVVAMDGPQCLCGNHGCIEAYASGIALQREAKKLHDEDSLLIGDMSMKKEDIITAAHLIQAAKLGNTKADNIVRTAGTALGLGIVNVLHTISPSLVILSGVLASHYVDVVRDVIRQRALFSVQTVNVVVSDLSDPALLGAASMVLDYTTRRIY
;
A
#
# COMPACT_ATOMS: atom_id res chain seq x y z
N MET A 1 11.43 44.99 2.39
CA MET A 1 11.75 43.55 2.49
C MET A 1 12.72 43.23 1.38
N ILE A 2 12.35 42.90 0.14
CA ILE A 2 13.33 42.57 -0.92
C ILE A 2 14.47 43.61 -1.07
N GLU A 3 14.16 44.91 -1.09
CA GLU A 3 15.17 46.01 -1.12
C GLU A 3 16.03 46.17 0.15
N GLN A 4 15.62 45.54 1.25
CA GLN A 4 16.26 45.57 2.58
C GLN A 4 17.00 44.25 2.88
N ASP A 5 16.79 43.24 2.04
CA ASP A 5 17.38 41.90 2.13
C ASP A 5 18.56 41.75 1.11
N ASP A 6 19.06 42.88 0.58
CA ASP A 6 20.18 43.01 -0.38
C ASP A 6 20.13 42.10 -1.64
N PHE A 7 18.92 41.81 -2.14
CA PHE A 7 18.73 41.10 -3.41
C PHE A 7 18.91 42.01 -4.64
N ASP A 8 19.58 41.50 -5.68
CA ASP A 8 19.70 42.16 -6.98
C ASP A 8 18.34 42.26 -7.71
N ILE A 9 17.73 43.44 -7.71
CA ILE A 9 16.44 43.69 -8.35
C ILE A 9 16.65 43.97 -9.85
N HIS A 10 16.73 42.91 -10.65
CA HIS A 10 16.91 43.03 -12.11
C HIS A 10 15.75 43.73 -12.84
N THR A 11 14.52 43.69 -12.32
CA THR A 11 13.33 44.29 -12.97
C THR A 11 12.24 44.60 -11.95
N ARG A 12 11.50 45.70 -12.17
CA ARG A 12 10.30 46.07 -11.41
C ARG A 12 9.10 46.11 -12.34
N LEU A 13 8.02 45.41 -11.98
CA LEU A 13 6.79 45.35 -12.76
C LEU A 13 5.64 46.06 -12.05
N HIS A 14 5.03 47.02 -12.74
CA HIS A 14 3.79 47.67 -12.29
C HIS A 14 2.59 46.99 -12.95
N THR A 15 1.96 46.08 -12.21
CA THR A 15 0.87 45.21 -12.69
C THR A 15 -0.44 45.40 -11.93
N ILE A 16 -0.42 46.00 -10.73
CA ILE A 16 -1.63 46.22 -9.92
C ILE A 16 -2.44 47.39 -10.48
N VAL A 17 -3.68 47.11 -10.89
CA VAL A 17 -4.67 48.13 -11.30
C VAL A 17 -5.37 48.71 -10.06
N ARG A 18 -5.81 49.96 -10.13
CA ARG A 18 -6.44 50.65 -9.00
C ARG A 18 -7.92 50.25 -8.85
N GLY A 19 -8.16 49.31 -7.94
CA GLY A 19 -9.49 48.95 -7.42
C GLY A 19 -9.35 48.05 -6.19
N GLU A 20 -10.44 47.86 -5.45
CA GLU A 20 -10.56 46.83 -4.39
C GLU A 20 -11.64 45.79 -4.75
N ASP A 21 -12.04 45.73 -6.03
CA ASP A 21 -13.07 44.82 -6.56
C ASP A 21 -12.46 43.64 -7.35
N GLU A 22 -13.32 42.68 -7.69
CA GLU A 22 -12.95 41.45 -8.40
C GLU A 22 -12.44 41.74 -9.82
N ALA A 23 -12.96 42.79 -10.47
CA ALA A 23 -12.52 43.24 -11.78
C ALA A 23 -11.05 43.71 -11.77
N ALA A 24 -10.67 44.58 -10.84
CA ALA A 24 -9.29 45.05 -10.73
C ALA A 24 -8.27 43.92 -10.46
N MET A 25 -8.69 42.84 -9.80
CA MET A 25 -7.85 41.64 -9.63
C MET A 25 -7.57 40.96 -10.97
N VAL A 26 -8.61 40.70 -11.78
CA VAL A 26 -8.48 40.06 -13.11
C VAL A 26 -7.68 40.94 -14.07
N GLU A 27 -7.93 42.25 -14.09
CA GLU A 27 -7.15 43.19 -14.90
C GLU A 27 -5.67 43.21 -14.51
N SER A 28 -5.35 43.07 -13.20
CA SER A 28 -3.97 43.00 -12.71
C SER A 28 -3.25 41.72 -13.15
N VAL A 29 -3.96 40.58 -13.19
CA VAL A 29 -3.45 39.32 -13.72
C VAL A 29 -3.17 39.45 -15.23
N GLY A 30 -4.12 39.99 -15.99
CA GLY A 30 -3.94 40.22 -17.43
C GLY A 30 -2.76 41.14 -17.75
N LEU A 31 -2.61 42.24 -17.00
CA LEU A 31 -1.49 43.17 -17.18
C LEU A 31 -0.13 42.56 -16.80
N ALA A 32 -0.10 41.60 -15.88
CA ALA A 32 1.11 40.82 -15.58
C ALA A 32 1.45 39.86 -16.73
N LEU A 33 0.48 39.09 -17.22
CA LEU A 33 0.66 38.16 -18.35
C LEU A 33 1.17 38.84 -19.64
N VAL A 34 0.77 40.10 -19.89
CA VAL A 34 1.29 40.89 -21.03
C VAL A 34 2.75 41.31 -20.85
N LYS A 35 3.22 41.54 -19.61
CA LYS A 35 4.56 42.10 -19.34
C LYS A 35 5.62 41.05 -19.00
N LEU A 36 5.21 39.91 -18.47
CA LEU A 36 6.14 38.86 -18.02
C LEU A 36 6.96 38.20 -19.14
N PRO A 37 6.43 37.96 -20.36
CA PRO A 37 7.20 37.31 -21.44
C PRO A 37 8.50 38.02 -21.81
N ASP A 38 8.49 39.36 -21.90
CA ASP A 38 9.70 40.16 -22.18
C ASP A 38 10.76 40.02 -21.09
N VAL A 39 10.32 39.93 -19.83
CA VAL A 39 11.21 39.79 -18.67
C VAL A 39 11.79 38.37 -18.64
N LEU A 40 10.98 37.35 -18.83
CA LEU A 40 11.40 35.94 -18.82
C LEU A 40 12.33 35.63 -20.02
N ASN A 41 12.04 36.15 -21.21
CA ASN A 41 12.93 36.04 -22.38
C ASN A 41 14.30 36.69 -22.18
N ARG A 42 14.37 37.78 -21.40
CA ARG A 42 15.62 38.48 -21.08
C ARG A 42 16.41 37.78 -19.97
N LEU A 43 15.74 37.34 -18.91
CA LEU A 43 16.39 36.76 -17.73
C LEU A 43 16.73 35.28 -17.90
N LYS A 44 15.95 34.54 -18.70
CA LYS A 44 16.11 33.09 -18.97
C LYS A 44 16.38 32.26 -17.69
N PRO A 45 15.51 32.31 -16.67
CA PRO A 45 15.73 31.58 -15.44
C PRO A 45 15.64 30.06 -15.66
N ASP A 46 16.56 29.30 -15.10
CA ASP A 46 16.53 27.82 -15.12
C ASP A 46 15.35 27.26 -14.31
N ILE A 47 15.00 27.96 -13.23
CA ILE A 47 13.87 27.67 -12.35
C ILE A 47 13.23 28.96 -11.82
N MET A 48 11.91 29.00 -11.77
CA MET A 48 11.14 30.08 -11.16
C MET A 48 10.54 29.61 -9.83
N ILE A 49 10.88 30.31 -8.75
CA ILE A 49 10.33 30.03 -7.42
C ILE A 49 9.05 30.85 -7.24
N VAL A 50 7.93 30.17 -6.97
CA VAL A 50 6.62 30.76 -6.71
C VAL A 50 6.22 30.44 -5.29
N HIS A 51 5.83 31.45 -4.50
CA HIS A 51 5.40 31.27 -3.11
C HIS A 51 3.92 31.58 -2.93
N GLY A 52 3.20 30.69 -2.24
CA GLY A 52 1.83 30.90 -1.84
C GLY A 52 0.82 30.79 -2.99
N ASP A 53 -0.24 31.58 -2.87
CA ASP A 53 -1.55 31.34 -3.47
C ASP A 53 -2.24 32.60 -4.03
N ARG A 54 -1.48 33.69 -4.16
CA ARG A 54 -2.00 34.99 -4.60
C ARG A 54 -2.25 35.05 -6.11
N PHE A 55 -3.17 35.93 -6.52
CA PHE A 55 -3.47 36.18 -7.94
C PHE A 55 -2.24 36.63 -8.77
N ASP A 56 -1.30 37.37 -8.18
CA ASP A 56 -0.07 37.79 -8.86
C ASP A 56 0.91 36.61 -9.06
N ALA A 57 0.96 35.66 -8.12
CA ALA A 57 1.69 34.40 -8.27
C ALA A 57 1.13 33.50 -9.38
N LEU A 58 -0.19 33.55 -9.65
CA LEU A 58 -0.81 32.81 -10.76
C LEU A 58 -0.33 33.30 -12.13
N ALA A 59 -0.21 34.62 -12.32
CA ALA A 59 0.29 35.20 -13.56
C ALA A 59 1.74 34.80 -13.83
N LEU A 60 2.57 34.76 -12.78
CA LEU A 60 3.95 34.24 -12.84
C LEU A 60 3.95 32.78 -13.28
N ALA A 61 3.30 31.89 -12.52
CA ALA A 61 3.26 30.45 -12.81
C ALA A 61 2.76 30.14 -14.22
N THR A 62 1.69 30.82 -14.66
CA THR A 62 1.13 30.67 -16.02
C THR A 62 2.14 31.09 -17.09
N SER A 63 2.82 32.22 -16.90
CA SER A 63 3.82 32.70 -17.87
C SER A 63 5.01 31.74 -17.98
N ALA A 64 5.53 31.24 -16.86
CA ALA A 64 6.64 30.30 -16.87
C ALA A 64 6.26 28.96 -17.51
N ALA A 65 5.10 28.39 -17.17
CA ALA A 65 4.63 27.14 -17.74
C ALA A 65 4.44 27.23 -19.27
N LEU A 66 3.82 28.31 -19.76
CA LEU A 66 3.67 28.55 -21.21
C LEU A 66 5.00 28.81 -21.94
N MET A 67 6.04 29.22 -21.21
CA MET A 67 7.39 29.44 -21.74
C MET A 67 8.35 28.28 -21.46
N ASN A 68 7.85 27.13 -20.99
CA ASN A 68 8.64 25.93 -20.62
C ASN A 68 9.77 26.21 -19.61
N ILE A 69 9.50 27.05 -18.60
CA ILE A 69 10.40 27.32 -17.48
C ILE A 69 9.98 26.43 -16.30
N ARG A 70 10.94 25.78 -15.62
CA ARG A 70 10.65 24.94 -14.44
C ARG A 70 10.13 25.80 -13.30
N ILE A 71 9.16 25.28 -12.54
CA ILE A 71 8.55 26.00 -11.42
C ILE A 71 8.69 25.19 -10.13
N LEU A 72 9.22 25.83 -9.09
CA LEU A 72 9.18 25.36 -7.70
C LEU A 72 8.07 26.09 -6.96
N HIS A 73 7.02 25.37 -6.52
CA HIS A 73 5.92 25.95 -5.74
C HIS A 73 6.15 25.74 -4.24
N ILE A 74 6.39 26.84 -3.52
CA ILE A 74 6.53 26.87 -2.06
C ILE A 74 5.17 27.18 -1.43
N GLU A 75 4.78 26.39 -0.43
CA GLU A 75 3.42 26.32 0.14
C GLU A 75 2.38 25.76 -0.84
N GLY A 76 2.78 24.83 -1.71
CA GLY A 76 1.85 23.97 -2.46
C GLY A 76 1.11 22.99 -1.54
N GLY A 77 -0.14 22.65 -1.87
CA GLY A 77 -0.99 21.74 -1.08
C GLY A 77 -1.55 22.29 0.25
N GLU A 78 -1.04 23.42 0.75
CA GLU A 78 -1.54 24.07 1.97
C GLU A 78 -2.98 24.61 1.79
N VAL A 79 -3.79 24.63 2.85
CA VAL A 79 -5.18 25.14 2.77
C VAL A 79 -5.23 26.65 3.07
N SER A 80 -5.88 27.45 2.21
CA SER A 80 -6.11 28.89 2.40
C SER A 80 -7.42 29.21 3.14
N GLY A 81 -8.51 28.53 2.75
CA GLY A 81 -9.89 28.84 3.14
C GLY A 81 -10.60 29.96 2.36
N THR A 82 -10.04 30.41 1.22
CA THR A 82 -10.56 31.52 0.38
C THR A 82 -10.46 31.19 -1.12
N ILE A 83 -10.76 32.12 -2.04
CA ILE A 83 -10.54 31.96 -3.50
C ILE A 83 -9.09 31.60 -3.84
N ASP A 84 -8.15 32.01 -2.97
CA ASP A 84 -6.72 31.70 -3.06
C ASP A 84 -6.47 30.18 -3.09
N ASP A 85 -7.38 29.33 -2.59
CA ASP A 85 -7.26 27.87 -2.64
C ASP A 85 -7.28 27.33 -4.07
N SER A 86 -8.21 27.87 -4.88
CA SER A 86 -8.30 27.51 -6.30
C SER A 86 -7.08 27.99 -7.07
N ILE A 87 -6.55 29.16 -6.68
CA ILE A 87 -5.32 29.72 -7.25
C ILE A 87 -4.11 28.86 -6.86
N ARG A 88 -4.00 28.43 -5.60
CA ARG A 88 -2.94 27.52 -5.14
C ARG A 88 -2.96 26.23 -5.95
N HIS A 89 -4.11 25.57 -6.07
CA HIS A 89 -4.22 24.33 -6.83
C HIS A 89 -3.89 24.53 -8.32
N ALA A 90 -4.24 25.67 -8.92
CA ALA A 90 -3.81 26.00 -10.29
C ALA A 90 -2.29 26.19 -10.41
N ILE A 91 -1.66 26.94 -9.49
CA ILE A 91 -0.19 27.10 -9.45
C ILE A 91 0.49 25.74 -9.24
N THR A 92 0.03 24.94 -8.29
CA THR A 92 0.49 23.56 -8.07
C THR A 92 0.37 22.72 -9.35
N LYS A 93 -0.74 22.84 -10.09
CA LYS A 93 -0.91 22.12 -11.36
C LYS A 93 0.06 22.54 -12.46
N LEU A 94 0.46 23.81 -12.48
CA LEU A 94 1.50 24.32 -13.38
C LEU A 94 2.92 23.98 -12.90
N ALA A 95 3.12 23.76 -11.60
CA ALA A 95 4.44 23.60 -11.00
C ALA A 95 5.06 22.20 -11.16
N HIS A 96 6.38 22.15 -11.33
CA HIS A 96 7.14 20.91 -11.56
C HIS A 96 7.59 20.26 -10.26
N TYR A 97 7.93 21.08 -9.26
CA TYR A 97 8.38 20.65 -7.94
C TYR A 97 7.64 21.41 -6.85
N HIS A 98 7.46 20.78 -5.69
CA HIS A 98 6.62 21.28 -4.62
C HIS A 98 7.35 21.29 -3.29
N VAL A 99 7.17 22.35 -2.50
CA VAL A 99 7.64 22.45 -1.12
C VAL A 99 6.44 22.73 -0.23
N CYS A 100 6.12 21.80 0.65
CA CYS A 100 5.01 21.91 1.60
C CYS A 100 5.52 22.01 3.05
N CYS A 101 4.69 22.56 3.94
CA CYS A 101 5.04 22.76 5.34
C CYS A 101 4.50 21.64 6.24
N THR A 102 3.43 20.97 5.83
CA THR A 102 2.68 20.01 6.65
C THR A 102 2.44 18.67 5.93
N ARG A 103 2.20 17.60 6.70
CA ARG A 103 1.87 16.28 6.14
C ARG A 103 0.52 16.29 5.44
N SER A 104 -0.47 17.05 5.91
CA SER A 104 -1.73 17.20 5.20
C SER A 104 -1.52 17.83 3.82
N ALA A 105 -0.68 18.85 3.70
CA ALA A 105 -0.36 19.47 2.42
C ALA A 105 0.37 18.53 1.46
N GLU A 106 1.32 17.73 1.95
CA GLU A 106 1.96 16.63 1.20
C GLU A 106 0.91 15.64 0.65
N GLN A 107 -0.05 15.20 1.47
CA GLN A 107 -1.13 14.30 1.05
C GLN A 107 -2.08 14.96 0.04
N HIS A 108 -2.33 16.27 0.11
CA HIS A 108 -3.09 16.99 -0.92
C HIS A 108 -2.37 16.99 -2.26
N LEU A 109 -1.05 17.21 -2.28
CA LEU A 109 -0.24 17.15 -3.50
C LEU A 109 -0.28 15.75 -4.13
N ILE A 110 -0.10 14.70 -3.33
CA ILE A 110 -0.21 13.30 -3.79
C ILE A 110 -1.63 13.01 -4.32
N SER A 111 -2.67 13.47 -3.62
CA SER A 111 -4.07 13.32 -4.06
C SER A 111 -4.37 14.07 -5.36
N MET A 112 -3.63 15.15 -5.62
CA MET A 112 -3.65 15.85 -6.89
C MET A 112 -2.90 15.09 -8.01
N CYS A 113 -2.37 13.89 -7.79
CA CYS A 113 -1.58 13.14 -8.78
C CYS A 113 -0.25 13.84 -9.14
N GLU A 114 0.36 14.52 -8.16
CA GLU A 114 1.71 15.07 -8.28
C GLU A 114 2.75 13.99 -7.93
N ASP A 115 3.91 14.04 -8.59
CA ASP A 115 5.00 13.08 -8.45
C ASP A 115 5.65 13.15 -7.06
N HIS A 116 5.74 12.02 -6.36
CA HIS A 116 6.18 11.95 -4.97
C HIS A 116 7.65 12.36 -4.81
N ASP A 117 8.51 11.99 -5.75
CA ASP A 117 9.95 12.35 -5.73
C ASP A 117 10.18 13.86 -5.94
N ARG A 118 9.14 14.59 -6.35
CA ARG A 118 9.15 16.04 -6.58
C ARG A 118 8.50 16.84 -5.46
N ILE A 119 8.07 16.19 -4.38
CA ILE A 119 7.45 16.83 -3.22
C ILE A 119 8.43 16.81 -2.03
N LEU A 120 8.73 17.99 -1.48
CA LEU A 120 9.54 18.15 -0.28
C LEU A 120 8.67 18.60 0.91
N LEU A 121 8.58 17.76 1.93
CA LEU A 121 8.12 18.16 3.27
C LEU A 121 9.24 18.91 4.02
N ALA A 122 9.32 20.22 3.79
CA ALA A 122 10.34 21.08 4.38
C ALA A 122 9.98 21.56 5.78
N GLY A 123 8.70 21.76 6.08
CA GLY A 123 8.30 22.71 7.12
C GLY A 123 8.33 24.14 6.60
N CYS A 124 8.06 25.12 7.47
CA CYS A 124 7.90 26.51 7.08
C CYS A 124 9.17 27.34 7.33
N PRO A 125 9.69 28.08 6.34
CA PRO A 125 10.81 29.02 6.53
C PRO A 125 10.56 30.13 7.57
N SER A 126 9.31 30.48 7.89
CA SER A 126 9.02 31.41 8.99
C SER A 126 9.39 30.79 10.35
N TYR A 127 9.12 29.49 10.52
CA TYR A 127 9.43 28.71 11.73
C TYR A 127 10.94 28.63 12.03
N ASP A 128 11.79 28.53 11.00
CA ASP A 128 13.25 28.59 11.14
C ASP A 128 13.70 29.91 11.79
N LYS A 129 13.09 31.04 11.40
CA LYS A 129 13.34 32.35 12.03
C LYS A 129 12.83 32.39 13.48
N LEU A 130 11.69 31.77 13.79
CA LEU A 130 11.17 31.68 15.17
C LEU A 130 12.14 30.94 16.11
N LEU A 131 12.65 29.79 15.67
CA LEU A 131 13.42 28.89 16.51
C LEU A 131 14.90 29.30 16.65
N SER A 132 15.39 30.14 15.74
CA SER A 132 16.75 30.70 15.77
C SER A 132 16.87 32.02 16.55
N SER A 133 15.78 32.75 16.80
CA SER A 133 15.84 34.07 17.46
C SER A 133 16.13 33.98 18.97
N LYS A 134 17.41 34.00 19.35
CA LYS A 134 17.88 34.19 20.74
C LYS A 134 18.42 35.61 20.95
N ASN A 135 17.79 36.35 21.87
CA ASN A 135 18.17 37.66 22.42
C ASN A 135 18.35 38.85 21.44
N LYS A 136 17.62 39.94 21.71
CA LYS A 136 18.16 41.32 21.95
C LYS A 136 17.04 42.29 22.36
N ASP A 137 17.44 43.38 23.01
CA ASP A 137 16.58 44.43 23.60
C ASP A 137 16.20 45.51 22.56
N TYR A 138 14.90 45.78 22.40
CA TYR A 138 14.38 46.65 21.32
C TYR A 138 13.11 47.45 21.70
N MET A 139 13.16 48.22 22.79
CA MET A 139 12.09 49.14 23.23
C MET A 139 11.73 50.30 22.25
N SER A 140 12.18 50.29 20.99
CA SER A 140 12.19 51.47 20.11
C SER A 140 11.33 51.43 18.83
N ALA A 141 10.82 50.28 18.37
CA ALA A 141 10.28 50.15 16.99
C ALA A 141 8.78 49.79 16.82
N ILE A 142 7.91 50.26 17.72
CA ILE A 142 6.44 50.20 17.55
C ILE A 142 5.96 51.18 16.46
N ARG A 143 5.60 50.72 15.22
CA ARG A 143 4.74 51.45 14.23
C ARG A 143 4.40 50.72 12.88
N MET A 144 3.10 50.50 12.64
CA MET A 144 2.19 50.80 11.48
C MET A 144 1.96 49.91 10.19
N TRP A 145 0.99 48.95 10.20
CA TRP A 145 0.21 48.16 9.18
C TRP A 145 -0.98 47.36 9.78
N LEU A 146 -2.11 47.24 9.07
CA LEU A 146 -3.47 47.13 9.67
C LEU A 146 -4.23 45.81 9.43
N GLY A 147 -5.22 45.53 10.29
CA GLY A 147 -6.35 44.66 9.99
C GLY A 147 -7.49 45.37 9.22
N SER A 148 -8.64 44.70 9.04
CA SER A 148 -9.72 45.18 8.15
C SER A 148 -10.30 46.55 8.54
N LYS A 149 -10.67 47.35 7.53
CA LYS A 149 -11.23 48.71 7.68
C LYS A 149 -12.44 48.75 8.63
N GLU A 150 -13.30 47.73 8.59
CA GLU A 150 -14.52 47.68 9.40
C GLU A 150 -14.28 47.35 10.88
N MET A 151 -13.27 46.53 11.22
CA MET A 151 -12.93 46.32 12.64
C MET A 151 -12.44 47.63 13.27
N VAL A 152 -11.61 48.40 12.54
CA VAL A 152 -11.16 49.74 12.95
C VAL A 152 -12.34 50.70 13.09
N ARG A 153 -13.30 50.66 12.16
CA ARG A 153 -14.51 51.50 12.19
C ARG A 153 -15.38 51.20 13.41
N VAL A 154 -15.57 49.92 13.74
CA VAL A 154 -16.31 49.50 14.95
C VAL A 154 -15.58 49.92 16.22
N MET A 155 -14.26 49.72 16.30
CA MET A 155 -13.44 50.16 17.44
C MET A 155 -13.55 51.67 17.68
N ARG A 156 -13.45 52.48 16.62
CA ARG A 156 -13.67 53.93 16.64
C ARG A 156 -15.06 54.30 17.12
N LYS A 157 -16.11 53.73 16.50
CA LYS A 157 -17.52 53.98 16.87
C LYS A 157 -17.82 53.62 18.33
N LYS A 158 -17.08 52.67 18.91
CA LYS A 158 -17.20 52.23 20.31
C LYS A 158 -16.22 52.92 21.27
N GLY A 159 -15.36 53.84 20.80
CA GLY A 159 -14.38 54.55 21.63
C GLY A 159 -13.27 53.66 22.23
N ILE A 160 -13.11 52.42 21.73
CA ILE A 160 -12.20 51.42 22.32
C ILE A 160 -10.74 51.89 22.24
N GLU A 161 -10.40 52.67 21.22
CA GLU A 161 -9.07 53.27 21.02
C GLU A 161 -8.63 54.26 22.12
N HIS A 162 -9.54 54.64 23.03
CA HIS A 162 -9.25 55.48 24.20
C HIS A 162 -9.20 54.70 25.53
N HIS A 163 -9.44 53.38 25.51
CA HIS A 163 -9.43 52.57 26.73
C HIS A 163 -7.97 52.35 27.21
N PRO A 164 -7.65 52.57 28.51
CA PRO A 164 -6.25 52.59 28.99
C PRO A 164 -5.51 51.25 28.80
N ASN A 165 -6.23 50.13 28.82
CA ASN A 165 -5.67 48.79 28.60
C ASN A 165 -5.71 48.34 27.13
N PHE A 166 -5.97 49.25 26.19
CA PHE A 166 -6.07 48.94 24.76
C PHE A 166 -5.09 49.77 23.94
N ARG A 167 -4.35 49.13 23.03
CA ARG A 167 -3.41 49.82 22.14
C ARG A 167 -3.60 49.35 20.70
N ALA A 168 -4.17 50.20 19.86
CA ALA A 168 -4.27 49.95 18.42
C ALA A 168 -2.88 50.07 17.77
N VAL A 169 -2.21 48.94 17.61
CA VAL A 169 -0.99 48.86 16.80
C VAL A 169 -1.38 48.35 15.43
N LYS A 170 -1.62 49.32 14.55
CA LYS A 170 -1.14 49.20 13.18
C LYS A 170 0.39 48.85 13.33
N ASN A 171 0.87 47.73 12.74
CA ASN A 171 2.16 46.99 12.62
C ASN A 171 3.06 46.81 13.84
N VAL A 172 3.60 45.60 13.85
CA VAL A 172 4.76 45.20 14.62
C VAL A 172 5.78 44.56 13.65
N PRO A 173 7.05 45.02 13.60
CA PRO A 173 8.13 44.33 12.89
C PRO A 173 8.16 42.84 13.29
N PHE A 174 8.48 41.94 12.34
CA PHE A 174 8.32 40.49 12.56
C PHE A 174 8.92 40.01 13.88
N ASP A 175 10.18 40.36 14.17
CA ASP A 175 10.88 39.93 15.38
C ASP A 175 10.17 40.41 16.67
N GLN A 176 9.60 41.61 16.67
CA GLN A 176 8.81 42.14 17.79
C GLN A 176 7.42 41.50 17.88
N PHE A 177 6.82 41.15 16.74
CA PHE A 177 5.53 40.47 16.68
C PHE A 177 5.66 39.10 17.34
N ILE A 178 6.75 38.39 17.05
CA ILE A 178 7.08 37.11 17.68
C ILE A 178 7.28 37.24 19.19
N GLN A 179 7.98 38.28 19.67
CA GLN A 179 8.08 38.53 21.12
C GLN A 179 6.72 38.80 21.78
N LEU A 180 5.83 39.55 21.13
CA LEU A 180 4.48 39.77 21.65
C LEU A 180 3.67 38.46 21.73
N LEU A 181 3.79 37.58 20.73
CA LEU A 181 3.11 36.28 20.74
C LEU A 181 3.67 35.35 21.82
N ALA A 182 4.98 35.31 22.02
CA ALA A 182 5.63 34.48 23.03
C ALA A 182 5.27 34.88 24.48
N HIS A 183 4.87 36.14 24.72
CA HIS A 183 4.52 36.66 26.04
C HIS A 183 3.02 36.98 26.21
N ALA A 184 2.19 36.77 25.19
CA ALA A 184 0.75 37.04 25.27
C ALA A 184 0.03 35.99 26.12
N GLY A 185 -0.86 36.41 27.02
CA GLY A 185 -1.71 35.49 27.79
C GLY A 185 -2.74 34.73 26.94
N CYS A 186 -3.10 35.26 25.77
CA CYS A 186 -3.85 34.58 24.70
C CYS A 186 -3.84 35.44 23.42
N MET A 187 -3.76 34.83 22.24
CA MET A 187 -4.07 35.47 20.96
C MET A 187 -5.54 35.20 20.57
N ILE A 188 -6.27 36.23 20.17
CA ILE A 188 -7.66 36.13 19.71
C ILE A 188 -7.76 36.71 18.30
N GLY A 189 -8.36 35.96 17.36
CA GLY A 189 -8.57 36.45 15.99
C GLY A 189 -8.76 35.32 14.99
N ASN A 190 -8.60 35.62 13.70
CA ASN A 190 -8.79 34.66 12.60
C ASN A 190 -7.61 34.64 11.61
N SER A 191 -6.42 34.99 12.09
CA SER A 191 -5.18 35.01 11.29
C SER A 191 -4.56 33.62 11.20
N SER A 192 -3.94 33.31 10.06
CA SER A 192 -3.15 32.08 9.88
C SER A 192 -2.04 31.94 10.92
N CYS A 193 -1.51 33.06 11.41
CA CYS A 193 -0.52 33.08 12.48
C CYS A 193 -0.97 32.34 13.75
N GLY A 194 -2.27 32.41 14.10
CA GLY A 194 -2.79 31.71 15.28
C GLY A 194 -2.76 30.19 15.16
N VAL A 195 -2.78 29.64 13.94
CA VAL A 195 -2.71 28.19 13.70
C VAL A 195 -1.30 27.72 13.30
N ARG A 196 -0.50 28.61 12.69
CA ARG A 196 0.91 28.41 12.32
C ARG A 196 1.83 28.88 13.45
N GLU A 197 2.42 30.06 13.32
CA GLU A 197 3.56 30.55 14.12
C GLU A 197 3.36 30.50 15.64
N VAL A 198 2.14 30.73 16.15
CA VAL A 198 1.89 30.78 17.60
C VAL A 198 2.08 29.42 18.29
N GLY A 199 1.87 28.32 17.56
CA GLY A 199 2.10 26.98 18.07
C GLY A 199 3.54 26.74 18.52
N ALA A 200 4.53 27.41 17.92
CA ALA A 200 5.94 27.30 18.29
C ALA A 200 6.22 27.70 19.74
N PHE A 201 5.42 28.62 20.31
CA PHE A 201 5.60 29.14 21.68
C PHE A 201 4.69 28.48 22.72
N GLY A 202 3.72 27.66 22.27
CA GLY A 202 2.70 27.10 23.16
C GLY A 202 1.69 28.14 23.67
N THR A 203 1.67 29.34 23.10
CA THR A 203 0.76 30.41 23.51
C THR A 203 -0.70 30.05 23.17
N PRO A 204 -1.66 30.25 24.10
CA PRO A 204 -3.08 29.98 23.86
C PRO A 204 -3.67 30.81 22.71
N VAL A 205 -4.48 30.18 21.87
CA VAL A 205 -5.14 30.82 20.73
C VAL A 205 -6.65 30.58 20.78
N ILE A 206 -7.42 31.64 20.57
CA ILE A 206 -8.85 31.59 20.28
C ILE A 206 -9.05 31.99 18.83
N ASN A 207 -9.27 30.99 17.98
CA ASN A 207 -9.50 31.16 16.56
C ASN A 207 -10.99 31.40 16.28
N LEU A 208 -11.33 32.59 15.77
CA LEU A 208 -12.70 33.03 15.53
C LEU A 208 -13.11 32.80 14.07
N GLY A 209 -14.30 32.23 13.86
CA GLY A 209 -14.86 32.04 12.52
C GLY A 209 -14.31 30.82 11.77
N THR A 210 -14.61 30.77 10.48
CA THR A 210 -14.40 29.60 9.60
C THR A 210 -13.12 29.65 8.76
N ARG A 211 -12.42 30.79 8.70
CA ARG A 211 -11.29 31.03 7.77
C ARG A 211 -10.13 30.02 7.87
N GLN A 212 -9.90 29.43 9.04
CA GLN A 212 -8.81 28.48 9.26
C GLN A 212 -9.30 27.01 9.30
N ILE A 213 -10.51 26.72 8.82
CA ILE A 213 -11.00 25.34 8.66
C ILE A 213 -10.13 24.61 7.62
N GLY A 214 -9.85 23.33 7.86
CA GLY A 214 -9.04 22.47 6.98
C GLY A 214 -7.53 22.60 7.17
N ARG A 215 -7.04 23.56 7.98
CA ARG A 215 -5.62 23.67 8.33
C ARG A 215 -5.28 22.81 9.55
N GLU A 216 -4.07 22.25 9.60
CA GLU A 216 -3.55 21.60 10.80
C GLU A 216 -3.33 22.63 11.93
N THR A 217 -3.62 22.26 13.18
CA THR A 217 -3.56 23.14 14.36
C THR A 217 -2.97 22.43 15.57
N GLY A 218 -2.16 23.12 16.37
CA GLY A 218 -1.70 22.60 17.66
C GLY A 218 -2.78 22.61 18.74
N GLU A 219 -2.55 21.87 19.84
CA GLU A 219 -3.46 21.79 21.01
C GLU A 219 -3.74 23.16 21.67
N ASN A 220 -2.88 24.15 21.42
CA ASN A 220 -3.02 25.51 21.89
C ASN A 220 -4.19 26.28 21.22
N VAL A 221 -4.80 25.75 20.16
CA VAL A 221 -5.87 26.42 19.40
C VAL A 221 -7.26 25.95 19.84
N LEU A 222 -8.07 26.88 20.36
CA LEU A 222 -9.51 26.70 20.57
C LEU A 222 -10.31 27.40 19.45
N HIS A 223 -11.11 26.63 18.71
CA HIS A 223 -11.96 27.16 17.64
C HIS A 223 -13.32 27.62 18.17
N VAL A 224 -13.68 28.88 17.90
CA VAL A 224 -15.03 29.43 18.06
C VAL A 224 -15.57 29.73 16.66
N ARG A 225 -16.12 28.69 16.01
CA ARG A 225 -16.57 28.75 14.61
C ARG A 225 -17.71 29.76 14.44
N ASP A 226 -18.71 29.69 15.31
CA ASP A 226 -19.85 30.60 15.33
C ASP A 226 -19.70 31.60 16.49
N ALA A 227 -18.95 32.67 16.23
CA ALA A 227 -18.73 33.79 17.15
C ALA A 227 -19.91 34.79 17.16
N ASP A 228 -21.14 34.25 17.20
CA ASP A 228 -22.42 34.98 17.14
C ASP A 228 -22.80 35.70 18.44
N SER A 229 -22.24 35.27 19.58
CA SER A 229 -22.52 35.84 20.90
C SER A 229 -21.25 36.20 21.67
N GLN A 230 -21.36 37.25 22.48
CA GLN A 230 -20.30 37.69 23.38
C GLN A 230 -19.92 36.60 24.40
N ASP A 231 -20.90 35.84 24.89
CA ASP A 231 -20.70 34.81 25.91
C ASP A 231 -19.82 33.64 25.42
N LYS A 232 -19.94 33.24 24.15
CA LYS A 232 -19.05 32.21 23.56
C LYS A 232 -17.59 32.66 23.57
N ILE A 233 -17.33 33.91 23.17
CA ILE A 233 -15.98 34.49 23.13
C ILE A 233 -15.43 34.66 24.55
N LEU A 234 -16.24 35.18 25.48
CA LEU A 234 -15.85 35.30 26.89
C LEU A 234 -15.58 33.93 27.53
N ARG A 235 -16.39 32.91 27.23
CA ARG A 235 -16.17 31.55 27.76
C ARG A 235 -14.90 30.93 27.20
N ALA A 236 -14.62 31.11 25.91
CA ALA A 236 -13.35 30.71 25.30
C ALA A 236 -12.16 31.42 25.97
N LEU A 237 -12.30 32.72 26.28
CA LEU A 237 -11.26 33.48 27.00
C LEU A 237 -11.01 32.94 28.40
N HIS A 238 -12.05 32.63 29.18
CA HIS A 238 -11.89 31.99 30.49
C HIS A 238 -11.25 30.59 30.41
N ILE A 239 -11.40 29.88 29.28
CA ILE A 239 -10.80 28.56 29.07
C ILE A 239 -9.34 28.65 28.65
N GLN A 240 -8.95 29.68 27.89
CA GLN A 240 -7.60 29.77 27.28
C GLN A 240 -6.65 30.77 27.94
N PHE A 241 -7.13 31.86 28.52
CA PHE A 241 -6.28 32.93 29.02
C PHE A 241 -5.35 32.46 30.16
N GLY A 242 -4.05 32.69 29.99
CA GLY A 242 -3.02 32.37 30.99
C GLY A 242 -2.60 30.90 31.02
N LYS A 243 -3.10 30.06 30.11
CA LYS A 243 -2.53 28.71 29.89
C LYS A 243 -1.18 28.80 29.18
N GLN A 244 -0.44 27.70 29.22
CA GLN A 244 0.72 27.46 28.37
C GLN A 244 0.69 26.00 27.91
N TYR A 245 0.94 25.79 26.62
CA TYR A 245 0.93 24.49 25.97
C TYR A 245 2.35 24.05 25.59
N PRO A 246 2.59 22.78 25.24
CA PRO A 246 3.82 22.35 24.60
C PRO A 246 4.02 23.03 23.24
N CYS A 247 5.28 23.24 22.85
CA CYS A 247 5.64 23.78 21.54
C CYS A 247 5.24 22.82 20.41
N SER A 248 4.38 23.28 19.49
CA SER A 248 3.96 22.52 18.31
C SER A 248 5.01 22.58 17.20
N LYS A 249 5.31 21.41 16.62
CA LYS A 249 6.24 21.22 15.48
C LYS A 249 5.53 20.94 14.14
N ILE A 250 4.20 21.10 14.08
CA ILE A 250 3.37 20.79 12.89
C ILE A 250 3.93 21.47 11.63
N TYR A 251 4.31 22.75 11.75
CA TYR A 251 4.82 23.56 10.63
C TYR A 251 6.36 23.62 10.59
N GLY A 252 7.08 22.73 11.27
CA GLY A 252 8.54 22.60 11.15
C GLY A 252 9.31 22.48 12.48
N ASP A 253 10.60 22.13 12.34
CA ASP A 253 11.56 21.92 13.44
C ASP A 253 12.71 22.94 13.47
N GLY A 254 12.70 23.91 12.56
CA GLY A 254 13.73 24.94 12.42
C GLY A 254 14.78 24.68 11.33
N ASN A 255 14.59 23.64 10.50
CA ASN A 255 15.50 23.27 9.41
C ASN A 255 14.80 23.19 8.04
N ALA A 256 13.80 24.04 7.77
CA ALA A 256 13.13 24.10 6.48
C ALA A 256 14.03 24.67 5.37
N VAL A 257 14.71 25.79 5.62
CA VAL A 257 15.58 26.46 4.64
C VAL A 257 16.77 25.56 4.23
N PRO A 258 17.50 24.89 5.13
CA PRO A 258 18.53 23.91 4.75
C PRO A 258 17.99 22.77 3.87
N ARG A 259 16.77 22.28 4.12
CA ARG A 259 16.11 21.26 3.30
C ARG A 259 15.78 21.77 1.90
N ILE A 260 15.17 22.96 1.80
CA ILE A 260 14.82 23.59 0.52
C ILE A 260 16.08 23.84 -0.32
N LEU A 261 17.17 24.33 0.30
CA LEU A 261 18.45 24.54 -0.38
C LEU A 261 19.13 23.22 -0.82
N LYS A 262 18.94 22.12 -0.09
CA LYS A 262 19.42 20.79 -0.52
C LYS A 262 18.61 20.28 -1.71
N PHE A 263 17.28 20.42 -1.68
CA PHE A 263 16.37 19.99 -2.73
C PHE A 263 16.55 20.78 -4.03
N LEU A 264 16.70 22.11 -3.94
CA LEU A 264 17.07 22.95 -5.10
C LEU A 264 18.37 22.51 -5.78
N LYS A 265 19.33 21.97 -5.02
CA LYS A 265 20.60 21.44 -5.55
C LYS A 265 20.52 20.02 -6.10
N SER A 266 19.42 19.29 -5.86
CA SER A 266 19.17 17.95 -6.41
C SER A 266 18.23 17.94 -7.61
N ILE A 267 17.70 19.10 -8.02
CA ILE A 267 16.90 19.22 -9.25
C ILE A 267 17.82 19.03 -10.47
N ASP A 268 17.48 18.07 -11.30
CA ASP A 268 18.14 17.85 -12.59
C ASP A 268 17.61 18.88 -13.61
N LEU A 269 18.51 19.68 -14.19
CA LEU A 269 18.18 20.68 -15.20
C LEU A 269 18.12 20.12 -16.63
N GLU A 270 18.49 18.85 -16.82
CA GLU A 270 18.39 18.13 -18.10
C GLU A 270 17.08 17.32 -18.23
N GLU A 271 16.27 17.20 -17.17
CA GLU A 271 15.02 16.42 -17.25
C GLU A 271 14.01 17.00 -18.25
N PRO A 272 13.12 16.20 -18.87
CA PRO A 272 12.09 16.73 -19.77
C PRO A 272 11.17 17.74 -19.08
N LEU A 273 11.13 18.97 -19.61
CA LEU A 273 10.29 20.08 -19.11
C LEU A 273 8.78 19.79 -19.16
N GLN A 274 8.35 18.79 -19.94
CA GLN A 274 6.95 18.38 -20.03
C GLN A 274 6.54 17.63 -18.76
N LYS A 275 5.81 18.34 -17.89
CA LYS A 275 5.22 17.78 -16.68
C LYS A 275 4.35 16.55 -17.01
N LYS A 276 4.54 15.49 -16.21
CA LYS A 276 3.68 14.30 -16.14
C LYS A 276 2.85 14.34 -14.86
N PHE A 277 1.73 13.60 -14.85
CA PHE A 277 0.88 13.44 -13.67
C PHE A 277 0.80 11.95 -13.32
N CYS A 278 0.97 11.63 -12.04
CA CYS A 278 0.93 10.27 -11.52
C CYS A 278 -0.53 9.88 -11.23
N PHE A 279 -1.34 9.77 -12.30
CA PHE A 279 -2.73 9.34 -12.17
C PHE A 279 -2.80 7.89 -11.64
N PRO A 280 -3.79 7.55 -10.79
CA PRO A 280 -4.07 6.16 -10.45
C PRO A 280 -4.28 5.33 -11.71
N THR A 281 -3.76 4.10 -11.72
CA THR A 281 -3.94 3.17 -12.83
C THR A 281 -5.41 3.01 -13.18
N VAL A 282 -5.77 3.40 -14.40
CA VAL A 282 -7.09 3.11 -14.98
C VAL A 282 -7.19 1.59 -15.14
N LYS A 283 -8.31 0.99 -14.71
CA LYS A 283 -8.65 -0.39 -15.12
C LYS A 283 -8.83 -0.36 -16.64
N GLU A 284 -7.86 -0.88 -17.39
CA GLU A 284 -7.89 -0.78 -18.85
C GLU A 284 -9.15 -1.43 -19.45
N ASN A 285 -9.69 -0.76 -20.47
CA ASN A 285 -10.61 -1.40 -21.40
C ASN A 285 -9.82 -2.40 -22.26
N ILE A 286 -10.50 -3.46 -22.71
CA ILE A 286 -9.91 -4.53 -23.53
C ILE A 286 -9.60 -4.00 -24.94
N SER A 287 -8.46 -3.31 -25.09
CA SER A 287 -7.90 -2.88 -26.37
C SER A 287 -6.61 -3.65 -26.61
N GLN A 288 -6.52 -4.37 -27.72
CA GLN A 288 -5.38 -5.24 -28.04
C GLN A 288 -4.36 -4.50 -28.92
N ASP A 289 -3.08 -4.61 -28.55
CA ASP A 289 -1.95 -4.09 -29.33
C ASP A 289 -1.42 -5.15 -30.31
N ILE A 290 -0.59 -4.77 -31.29
CA ILE A 290 -0.11 -5.70 -32.32
C ILE A 290 0.92 -6.71 -31.80
N ASP A 291 1.74 -6.33 -30.82
CA ASP A 291 2.65 -7.25 -30.11
C ASP A 291 1.88 -8.35 -29.36
N HIS A 292 0.63 -8.07 -28.98
CA HIS A 292 -0.29 -9.00 -28.31
C HIS A 292 -0.76 -10.15 -29.22
N ILE A 293 -0.49 -10.06 -30.54
CA ILE A 293 -0.84 -11.06 -31.55
C ILE A 293 0.35 -11.98 -31.89
N LEU A 294 1.58 -11.51 -31.67
CA LEU A 294 2.80 -12.22 -32.11
C LEU A 294 3.50 -13.02 -31.01
N GLU A 295 3.43 -12.61 -29.74
CA GLU A 295 4.09 -13.30 -28.62
C GLU A 295 3.08 -13.95 -27.67
N THR A 296 3.38 -15.16 -27.17
CA THR A 296 2.52 -15.82 -26.17
C THR A 296 2.80 -15.24 -24.78
N GLN A 297 1.94 -14.33 -24.32
CA GLN A 297 1.99 -13.81 -22.95
C GLN A 297 1.99 -14.95 -21.93
N SER A 298 3.01 -14.98 -21.08
CA SER A 298 3.31 -16.10 -20.20
C SER A 298 3.83 -15.63 -18.82
N ALA A 299 3.75 -16.51 -17.84
CA ALA A 299 4.33 -16.35 -16.52
C ALA A 299 5.39 -17.43 -16.29
N LEU A 300 6.44 -17.11 -15.53
CA LEU A 300 7.23 -18.14 -14.87
C LEU A 300 6.54 -18.52 -13.56
N ALA A 301 6.23 -19.80 -13.42
CA ALA A 301 5.66 -20.37 -12.21
C ALA A 301 6.69 -21.24 -11.50
N VAL A 302 6.87 -21.03 -10.21
CA VAL A 302 7.70 -21.85 -9.34
C VAL A 302 6.78 -22.54 -8.33
N ASP A 303 7.04 -23.81 -8.03
CA ASP A 303 6.37 -24.52 -6.94
C ASP A 303 7.38 -25.30 -6.08
N LEU A 304 7.40 -24.95 -4.80
CA LEU A 304 8.29 -25.46 -3.76
C LEU A 304 7.53 -26.47 -2.87
N GLY A 305 7.27 -27.65 -3.41
CA GLY A 305 6.71 -28.76 -2.66
C GLY A 305 7.73 -29.41 -1.70
N GLY A 306 7.24 -30.14 -0.70
CA GLY A 306 8.08 -30.88 0.26
C GLY A 306 8.86 -32.09 -0.29
N THR A 307 9.08 -32.16 -1.61
CA THR A 307 9.83 -33.25 -2.26
C THR A 307 10.49 -32.77 -3.57
N ASN A 308 9.73 -32.09 -4.42
CA ASN A 308 10.20 -31.59 -5.72
C ASN A 308 10.10 -30.06 -5.78
N LEU A 309 11.11 -29.44 -6.38
CA LEU A 309 11.05 -28.08 -6.91
C LEU A 309 10.62 -28.15 -8.38
N ARG A 310 9.59 -27.41 -8.74
CA ARG A 310 9.09 -27.30 -10.12
C ARG A 310 9.22 -25.87 -10.60
N VAL A 311 9.62 -25.69 -11.86
CA VAL A 311 9.54 -24.40 -12.56
C VAL A 311 8.84 -24.64 -13.89
N ALA A 312 7.98 -23.72 -14.33
CA ALA A 312 7.26 -23.82 -15.61
C ALA A 312 7.06 -22.47 -16.28
N ILE A 313 6.98 -22.51 -17.61
CA ILE A 313 6.46 -21.43 -18.45
C ILE A 313 4.97 -21.73 -18.67
N VAL A 314 4.10 -20.81 -18.26
CA VAL A 314 2.63 -21.00 -18.31
C VAL A 314 1.99 -19.84 -19.09
N SER A 315 1.22 -20.14 -20.13
CA SER A 315 0.56 -19.14 -20.97
C SER A 315 -0.59 -18.45 -20.25
N MET A 316 -1.04 -17.29 -20.76
CA MET A 316 -2.23 -16.56 -20.28
C MET A 316 -3.51 -17.42 -20.23
N LYS A 317 -3.58 -18.51 -21.03
CA LYS A 317 -4.70 -19.47 -21.03
C LYS A 317 -4.61 -20.54 -19.94
N GLY A 318 -3.49 -20.62 -19.20
CA GLY A 318 -3.21 -21.69 -18.24
C GLY A 318 -2.54 -22.93 -18.85
N GLU A 319 -2.05 -22.84 -20.09
CA GLU A 319 -1.34 -23.96 -20.74
C GLU A 319 0.11 -23.98 -20.27
N ILE A 320 0.57 -25.12 -19.73
CA ILE A 320 1.97 -25.33 -19.36
C ILE A 320 2.78 -25.57 -20.63
N VAL A 321 3.49 -24.55 -21.11
CA VAL A 321 4.31 -24.60 -22.34
C VAL A 321 5.54 -25.48 -22.13
N LYS A 322 6.22 -25.32 -20.99
CA LYS A 322 7.34 -26.17 -20.57
C LYS A 322 7.40 -26.27 -19.06
N LYS A 323 7.84 -27.43 -18.54
CA LYS A 323 8.00 -27.70 -17.10
C LYS A 323 9.32 -28.41 -16.82
N TYR A 324 10.04 -27.91 -15.82
CA TYR A 324 11.28 -28.45 -15.27
C TYR A 324 10.99 -28.98 -13.86
N ILE A 325 11.60 -30.11 -13.50
CA ILE A 325 11.41 -30.76 -12.20
C ILE A 325 12.79 -31.16 -11.67
N GLN A 326 13.06 -30.79 -10.42
CA GLN A 326 14.23 -31.23 -9.66
C GLN A 326 13.78 -31.64 -8.25
N LEU A 327 14.64 -32.36 -7.53
CA LEU A 327 14.42 -32.57 -6.09
C LEU A 327 14.57 -31.24 -5.36
N ASN A 328 13.70 -30.96 -4.40
CA ASN A 328 13.82 -29.77 -3.55
C ASN A 328 15.01 -29.97 -2.59
N PRO A 329 16.06 -29.12 -2.62
CA PRO A 329 17.19 -29.24 -1.71
C PRO A 329 16.77 -29.07 -0.24
N LYS A 330 17.57 -29.59 0.69
CA LYS A 330 17.24 -29.56 2.14
C LYS A 330 17.73 -28.29 2.83
N THR A 331 18.83 -27.73 2.37
CA THR A 331 19.43 -26.47 2.82
C THR A 331 18.76 -25.27 2.15
N TYR A 332 18.87 -24.09 2.76
CA TYR A 332 18.43 -22.83 2.17
C TYR A 332 19.27 -22.44 0.93
N GLU A 333 20.60 -22.50 1.05
CA GLU A 333 21.54 -22.00 0.02
C GLU A 333 21.40 -22.76 -1.31
N ASP A 334 21.40 -24.10 -1.26
CA ASP A 334 21.22 -24.93 -2.46
C ASP A 334 19.83 -24.70 -3.09
N ARG A 335 18.81 -24.45 -2.27
CA ARG A 335 17.44 -24.23 -2.73
C ARG A 335 17.30 -22.91 -3.47
N ILE A 336 17.79 -21.80 -2.91
CA ILE A 336 17.70 -20.49 -3.59
C ILE A 336 18.57 -20.45 -4.85
N ALA A 337 19.76 -21.05 -4.82
CA ALA A 337 20.62 -21.20 -6.00
C ALA A 337 19.93 -22.03 -7.10
N LEU A 338 19.24 -23.11 -6.75
CA LEU A 338 18.51 -23.94 -7.72
C LEU A 338 17.27 -23.24 -8.28
N ILE A 339 16.51 -22.48 -7.48
CA ILE A 339 15.39 -21.66 -7.97
C ILE A 339 15.91 -20.66 -9.01
N LEU A 340 16.93 -19.88 -8.67
CA LEU A 340 17.51 -18.87 -9.56
C LEU A 340 17.99 -19.51 -10.87
N LYS A 341 18.73 -20.62 -10.79
CA LYS A 341 19.20 -21.37 -11.95
C LYS A 341 18.03 -21.82 -12.85
N MET A 342 17.04 -22.51 -12.29
CA MET A 342 15.90 -23.04 -13.06
C MET A 342 15.03 -21.91 -13.66
N CYS A 343 14.90 -20.78 -12.96
CA CYS A 343 14.19 -19.61 -13.50
C CYS A 343 14.96 -18.91 -14.62
N MET A 344 16.29 -18.78 -14.53
CA MET A 344 17.11 -18.22 -15.62
C MET A 344 17.10 -19.14 -16.86
N GLU A 345 17.23 -20.45 -16.67
CA GLU A 345 17.11 -21.45 -17.75
C GLU A 345 15.72 -21.35 -18.42
N ALA A 346 14.65 -21.29 -17.62
CA ALA A 346 13.29 -21.13 -18.14
C ALA A 346 13.03 -19.77 -18.81
N ALA A 347 13.62 -18.68 -18.32
CA ALA A 347 13.51 -17.35 -18.93
C ALA A 347 14.21 -17.30 -20.29
N SER A 348 15.40 -17.89 -20.41
CA SER A 348 16.12 -18.00 -21.68
C SER A 348 15.32 -18.80 -22.69
N GLU A 349 14.82 -19.98 -22.31
CA GLU A 349 14.09 -20.84 -23.24
C GLU A 349 12.68 -20.29 -23.57
N ALA A 350 12.11 -19.42 -22.75
CA ALA A 350 10.89 -18.71 -23.10
C ALA A 350 11.06 -17.80 -24.33
N VAL A 351 12.25 -17.22 -24.54
CA VAL A 351 12.57 -16.42 -25.74
C VAL A 351 12.55 -17.31 -26.99
N ASP A 352 13.22 -18.47 -26.93
CA ASP A 352 13.24 -19.45 -28.03
C ASP A 352 11.84 -20.01 -28.35
N LEU A 353 10.97 -20.11 -27.34
CA LEU A 353 9.57 -20.52 -27.45
C LEU A 353 8.60 -19.37 -27.81
N ASN A 354 9.10 -18.17 -28.12
CA ASN A 354 8.30 -16.99 -28.46
C ASN A 354 7.24 -16.65 -27.39
N CYS A 355 7.63 -16.81 -26.12
CA CYS A 355 6.81 -16.63 -24.93
C CYS A 355 7.31 -15.42 -24.12
N ARG A 356 6.52 -14.35 -24.09
CA ARG A 356 6.84 -13.16 -23.30
C ARG A 356 6.56 -13.38 -21.83
N ILE A 357 7.60 -13.50 -21.01
CA ILE A 357 7.46 -13.61 -19.56
C ILE A 357 7.07 -12.24 -18.97
N LEU A 358 5.97 -12.21 -18.23
CA LEU A 358 5.43 -11.00 -17.59
C LEU A 358 5.77 -10.87 -16.09
N GLY A 359 6.42 -11.87 -15.50
CA GLY A 359 6.72 -11.94 -14.07
C GLY A 359 6.95 -13.36 -13.58
N VAL A 360 7.29 -13.48 -12.30
CA VAL A 360 7.49 -14.76 -11.60
C VAL A 360 6.47 -14.91 -10.48
N GLY A 361 5.77 -16.05 -10.46
CA GLY A 361 4.88 -16.43 -9.37
C GLY A 361 5.45 -17.63 -8.64
N ILE A 362 5.36 -17.65 -7.32
CA ILE A 362 5.99 -18.67 -6.47
C ILE A 362 4.95 -19.24 -5.50
N SER A 363 4.64 -20.52 -5.69
CA SER A 363 3.95 -21.37 -4.72
C SER A 363 4.98 -21.98 -3.76
N THR A 364 4.70 -21.93 -2.46
CA THR A 364 5.55 -22.60 -1.45
C THR A 364 4.73 -23.16 -0.29
N GLY A 365 5.16 -24.29 0.25
CA GLY A 365 4.70 -24.74 1.56
C GLY A 365 5.14 -23.76 2.67
N GLY A 366 4.29 -23.63 3.70
CA GLY A 366 4.48 -22.71 4.83
C GLY A 366 3.67 -21.43 4.73
N ARG A 367 3.70 -20.62 5.80
CA ARG A 367 3.04 -19.31 5.86
C ARG A 367 3.88 -18.25 5.16
N VAL A 368 3.24 -17.43 4.34
CA VAL A 368 3.87 -16.42 3.48
C VAL A 368 3.18 -15.08 3.66
N ASP A 369 3.92 -13.99 3.82
CA ASP A 369 3.37 -12.65 3.62
C ASP A 369 3.49 -12.28 2.13
N PRO A 370 2.40 -12.31 1.34
CA PRO A 370 2.45 -12.06 -0.10
C PRO A 370 2.74 -10.58 -0.42
N ARG A 371 2.55 -9.67 0.55
CA ARG A 371 2.75 -8.22 0.38
C ARG A 371 4.22 -7.90 0.30
N GLU A 372 5.04 -8.56 1.11
CA GLU A 372 6.51 -8.44 1.11
C GLU A 372 7.18 -9.50 0.23
N GLY A 373 6.55 -10.66 0.03
CA GLY A 373 7.15 -11.81 -0.68
C GLY A 373 8.03 -12.68 0.21
N VAL A 374 7.70 -12.75 1.51
CA VAL A 374 8.52 -13.37 2.55
C VAL A 374 7.84 -14.62 3.10
N VAL A 375 8.56 -15.74 3.13
CA VAL A 375 8.13 -16.96 3.84
C VAL A 375 8.39 -16.78 5.33
N LEU A 376 7.32 -16.59 6.10
CA LEU A 376 7.38 -16.39 7.55
C LEU A 376 7.83 -17.66 8.26
N HIS A 377 7.18 -18.81 7.99
CA HIS A 377 7.47 -20.07 8.68
C HIS A 377 6.93 -21.30 7.93
N SER A 378 7.81 -22.25 7.60
CA SER A 378 7.46 -23.60 7.14
C SER A 378 7.46 -24.65 8.26
N THR A 379 6.64 -25.69 8.12
CA THR A 379 6.78 -26.93 8.93
C THR A 379 8.06 -27.69 8.51
N LYS A 380 8.38 -28.77 9.22
CA LYS A 380 9.55 -29.63 8.95
C LYS A 380 9.58 -30.29 7.56
N LEU A 381 8.54 -30.10 6.74
CA LEU A 381 8.48 -30.51 5.33
C LEU A 381 9.51 -29.77 4.47
N ILE A 382 9.80 -28.50 4.77
CA ILE A 382 10.86 -27.71 4.11
C ILE A 382 11.78 -27.19 5.21
N GLN A 383 13.02 -27.68 5.22
CA GLN A 383 14.03 -27.32 6.22
C GLN A 383 14.68 -25.97 5.85
N GLU A 384 15.15 -25.23 6.86
CA GLU A 384 15.77 -23.91 6.70
C GLU A 384 14.87 -22.91 5.93
N TRP A 385 13.56 -22.91 6.24
CA TRP A 385 12.54 -22.14 5.51
C TRP A 385 11.68 -21.33 6.48
N ASN A 386 12.30 -20.34 7.11
CA ASN A 386 11.68 -19.43 8.09
C ASN A 386 12.31 -18.04 7.94
N SER A 387 11.48 -16.99 7.91
CA SER A 387 11.88 -15.59 7.69
C SER A 387 12.73 -15.39 6.42
N ILE A 388 12.34 -16.04 5.32
CA ILE A 388 13.08 -16.03 4.04
C ILE A 388 12.42 -15.06 3.05
N ASP A 389 13.14 -14.04 2.62
CA ASP A 389 12.76 -13.21 1.46
C ASP A 389 13.04 -13.97 0.16
N LEU A 390 12.01 -14.19 -0.66
CA LEU A 390 12.13 -14.78 -1.99
C LEU A 390 11.98 -13.73 -3.10
N ARG A 391 11.35 -12.58 -2.83
CA ARG A 391 11.08 -11.56 -3.84
C ARG A 391 12.38 -10.89 -4.28
N THR A 392 13.14 -10.34 -3.34
CA THR A 392 14.34 -9.53 -3.66
C THR A 392 15.36 -10.31 -4.50
N PRO A 393 15.88 -11.48 -4.09
CA PRO A 393 16.93 -12.16 -4.86
C PRO A 393 16.47 -12.62 -6.25
N ILE A 394 15.18 -12.95 -6.41
CA ILE A 394 14.63 -13.43 -7.69
C ILE A 394 14.29 -12.25 -8.61
N SER A 395 13.80 -11.13 -8.06
CA SER A 395 13.55 -9.88 -8.77
C SER A 395 14.86 -9.25 -9.28
N ASP A 396 15.88 -9.22 -8.43
CA ASP A 396 17.20 -8.66 -8.78
C ASP A 396 17.90 -9.46 -9.88
N ALA A 397 17.77 -10.79 -9.86
CA ALA A 397 18.41 -11.68 -10.83
C ALA A 397 17.69 -11.76 -12.19
N LEU A 398 16.37 -11.57 -12.22
CA LEU A 398 15.56 -11.75 -13.44
C LEU A 398 15.01 -10.43 -14.00
N HIS A 399 15.10 -9.32 -13.26
CA HIS A 399 14.51 -8.02 -13.58
C HIS A 399 12.99 -8.10 -13.86
N LEU A 400 12.30 -8.95 -13.10
CA LEU A 400 10.88 -9.25 -13.24
C LEU A 400 10.16 -9.14 -11.89
N PRO A 401 8.89 -8.67 -11.85
CA PRO A 401 8.11 -8.64 -10.61
C PRO A 401 7.84 -10.06 -10.10
N VAL A 402 7.90 -10.23 -8.77
CA VAL A 402 7.78 -11.53 -8.09
C VAL A 402 6.63 -11.56 -7.08
N TRP A 403 5.72 -12.51 -7.25
CA TRP A 403 4.65 -12.82 -6.29
C TRP A 403 4.93 -14.14 -5.59
N VAL A 404 4.60 -14.23 -4.31
CA VAL A 404 4.82 -15.41 -3.47
C VAL A 404 3.57 -15.63 -2.62
N ASP A 405 3.03 -16.84 -2.59
CA ASP A 405 1.92 -17.22 -1.70
C ASP A 405 2.03 -18.70 -1.31
N ASN A 406 1.21 -19.12 -0.36
CA ASN A 406 1.09 -20.50 0.06
C ASN A 406 0.59 -21.43 -1.09
N ASP A 407 1.02 -22.68 -1.10
CA ASP A 407 0.66 -23.70 -2.09
C ASP A 407 -0.85 -24.02 -2.16
N GLY A 408 -1.53 -24.02 -1.01
CA GLY A 408 -3.00 -24.15 -0.92
C GLY A 408 -3.74 -22.91 -1.43
N ASN A 409 -3.26 -21.71 -1.11
CA ASN A 409 -3.78 -20.45 -1.68
C ASN A 409 -3.62 -20.42 -3.20
N CYS A 410 -2.44 -20.79 -3.70
CA CYS A 410 -2.16 -20.93 -5.13
C CYS A 410 -3.14 -21.91 -5.79
N ALA A 411 -3.37 -23.09 -5.19
CA ALA A 411 -4.34 -24.04 -5.73
C ALA A 411 -5.76 -23.44 -5.85
N ALA A 412 -6.21 -22.64 -4.87
CA ALA A 412 -7.50 -21.95 -4.95
C ALA A 412 -7.53 -20.85 -6.04
N LEU A 413 -6.44 -20.10 -6.25
CA LEU A 413 -6.33 -19.13 -7.34
C LEU A 413 -6.38 -19.80 -8.72
N ALA A 414 -5.74 -20.97 -8.86
CA ALA A 414 -5.80 -21.77 -10.09
C ALA A 414 -7.24 -22.21 -10.40
N GLU A 415 -7.97 -22.70 -9.41
CA GLU A 415 -9.38 -23.05 -9.55
C GLU A 415 -10.25 -21.84 -9.88
N ARG A 416 -9.97 -20.67 -9.29
CA ARG A 416 -10.68 -19.40 -9.58
C ARG A 416 -10.50 -18.96 -11.04
N LYS A 417 -9.29 -19.11 -11.60
CA LYS A 417 -8.95 -18.60 -12.95
C LYS A 417 -9.20 -19.62 -14.07
N PHE A 418 -8.83 -20.88 -13.84
CA PHE A 418 -8.76 -21.93 -14.87
C PHE A 418 -9.67 -23.14 -14.61
N GLY A 419 -10.06 -23.39 -13.36
CA GLY A 419 -10.77 -24.61 -12.94
C GLY A 419 -12.25 -24.40 -12.57
N HIS A 420 -12.73 -25.22 -11.64
CA HIS A 420 -14.13 -25.30 -11.23
C HIS A 420 -14.60 -24.10 -10.38
N GLY A 421 -13.67 -23.34 -9.79
CA GLY A 421 -13.97 -22.12 -9.03
C GLY A 421 -14.29 -20.89 -9.88
N LYS A 422 -14.25 -21.00 -11.21
CA LYS A 422 -14.44 -19.88 -12.12
C LYS A 422 -15.87 -19.31 -12.06
N GLY A 423 -15.98 -18.07 -11.59
CA GLY A 423 -17.26 -17.38 -11.40
C GLY A 423 -18.03 -17.83 -10.14
N VAL A 424 -17.38 -18.57 -9.24
CA VAL A 424 -17.93 -18.97 -7.94
C VAL A 424 -17.43 -18.02 -6.87
N GLU A 425 -18.34 -17.32 -6.20
CA GLU A 425 -18.00 -16.28 -5.22
C GLU A 425 -17.38 -16.84 -3.93
N ASP A 426 -17.90 -17.98 -3.46
CA ASP A 426 -17.51 -18.63 -2.20
C ASP A 426 -17.21 -20.12 -2.42
N PHE A 427 -15.94 -20.50 -2.34
CA PHE A 427 -15.50 -21.90 -2.45
C PHE A 427 -14.21 -22.16 -1.66
N ILE A 428 -13.98 -23.45 -1.35
CA ILE A 428 -12.72 -23.90 -0.76
C ILE A 428 -12.02 -24.90 -1.66
N THR A 429 -10.69 -24.86 -1.68
CA THR A 429 -9.85 -25.87 -2.31
C THR A 429 -9.03 -26.59 -1.25
N VAL A 430 -8.98 -27.92 -1.32
CA VAL A 430 -8.10 -28.75 -0.48
C VAL A 430 -7.16 -29.52 -1.39
N ILE A 431 -5.85 -29.24 -1.29
CA ILE A 431 -4.82 -29.88 -2.11
C ILE A 431 -4.12 -30.99 -1.31
N THR A 432 -4.18 -32.22 -1.84
CA THR A 432 -3.66 -33.42 -1.19
C THR A 432 -2.42 -33.95 -1.91
N GLY A 433 -1.28 -33.97 -1.21
CA GLY A 433 0.00 -34.38 -1.76
C GLY A 433 0.90 -34.94 -0.66
N THR A 434 2.13 -34.44 -0.55
CA THR A 434 3.04 -34.77 0.56
C THR A 434 2.42 -34.40 1.92
N GLY A 435 1.80 -33.21 2.00
CA GLY A 435 0.93 -32.75 3.10
C GLY A 435 -0.51 -32.51 2.64
N ILE A 436 -1.26 -31.68 3.38
CA ILE A 436 -2.59 -31.17 2.98
C ILE A 436 -2.60 -29.64 3.07
N GLY A 437 -2.57 -28.97 1.91
CA GLY A 437 -2.76 -27.53 1.80
C GLY A 437 -4.24 -27.16 1.66
N GLY A 438 -4.58 -25.90 1.92
CA GLY A 438 -5.93 -25.38 1.74
C GLY A 438 -5.94 -23.93 1.24
N GLY A 439 -7.01 -23.57 0.55
CA GLY A 439 -7.27 -22.19 0.13
C GLY A 439 -8.76 -21.89 0.24
N ILE A 440 -9.10 -20.68 0.69
CA ILE A 440 -10.50 -20.23 0.86
C ILE A 440 -10.68 -18.98 0.01
N ILE A 441 -11.61 -19.05 -0.94
CA ILE A 441 -12.14 -17.89 -1.67
C ILE A 441 -13.47 -17.50 -1.04
N HIS A 442 -13.60 -16.23 -0.68
CA HIS A 442 -14.82 -15.62 -0.15
C HIS A 442 -15.02 -14.27 -0.82
N GLN A 443 -16.23 -13.95 -1.27
CA GLN A 443 -16.51 -12.71 -2.01
C GLN A 443 -15.58 -12.52 -3.23
N ASN A 444 -15.23 -13.62 -3.91
CA ASN A 444 -14.28 -13.73 -5.03
C ASN A 444 -12.78 -13.52 -4.69
N GLU A 445 -12.41 -13.22 -3.45
CA GLU A 445 -11.00 -12.99 -3.04
C GLU A 445 -10.48 -14.02 -2.02
N LEU A 446 -9.16 -14.16 -1.92
CA LEU A 446 -8.51 -15.05 -0.95
C LEU A 446 -8.66 -14.52 0.49
N ILE A 447 -8.89 -15.43 1.44
CA ILE A 447 -8.71 -15.15 2.87
C ILE A 447 -7.30 -15.57 3.31
N HIS A 448 -6.38 -14.62 3.46
CA HIS A 448 -5.06 -14.83 4.09
C HIS A 448 -5.09 -14.80 5.63
N GLY A 449 -6.10 -14.12 6.20
CA GLY A 449 -6.20 -13.87 7.64
C GLY A 449 -5.25 -12.78 8.16
N SER A 450 -5.41 -12.38 9.42
CA SER A 450 -4.67 -11.25 10.02
C SER A 450 -3.16 -11.46 10.17
N SER A 451 -2.69 -12.71 10.12
CA SER A 451 -1.29 -13.10 10.27
C SER A 451 -0.85 -14.16 9.26
N PHE A 452 -1.44 -14.17 8.06
CA PHE A 452 -1.06 -15.04 6.94
C PHE A 452 -1.10 -16.54 7.28
N CYS A 453 -2.11 -16.94 8.04
CA CYS A 453 -2.27 -18.28 8.60
C CYS A 453 -3.72 -18.79 8.54
N ALA A 454 -4.58 -18.13 7.76
CA ALA A 454 -5.86 -18.72 7.38
C ALA A 454 -5.66 -19.85 6.35
N ALA A 455 -6.71 -20.63 6.11
CA ALA A 455 -6.71 -21.74 5.15
C ALA A 455 -5.64 -22.85 5.37
N GLU A 456 -5.02 -22.92 6.56
CA GLU A 456 -4.21 -24.06 7.06
C GLU A 456 -5.09 -25.29 7.35
N LEU A 457 -5.88 -25.72 6.36
CA LEU A 457 -6.94 -26.72 6.49
C LEU A 457 -6.39 -28.08 6.91
N GLY A 458 -5.16 -28.43 6.48
CA GLY A 458 -4.44 -29.63 6.90
C GLY A 458 -4.25 -29.76 8.42
N HIS A 459 -4.31 -28.65 9.16
CA HIS A 459 -4.09 -28.61 10.59
C HIS A 459 -5.39 -28.55 11.43
N ILE A 460 -6.57 -28.60 10.80
CA ILE A 460 -7.85 -28.79 11.50
C ILE A 460 -7.81 -30.10 12.28
N VAL A 461 -8.07 -30.03 13.59
CA VAL A 461 -8.09 -31.18 14.49
C VAL A 461 -9.47 -31.86 14.44
N VAL A 462 -9.48 -33.17 14.24
CA VAL A 462 -10.70 -34.00 14.14
C VAL A 462 -10.74 -35.15 15.15
N ALA A 463 -9.70 -35.32 15.96
CA ALA A 463 -9.64 -36.29 17.06
C ALA A 463 -8.79 -35.73 18.21
N MET A 464 -9.25 -35.89 19.46
CA MET A 464 -8.50 -35.45 20.64
C MET A 464 -7.24 -36.31 20.86
N ASP A 465 -7.40 -37.63 20.81
CA ASP A 465 -6.32 -38.62 20.97
C ASP A 465 -5.79 -39.14 19.61
N GLY A 466 -5.66 -38.24 18.63
CA GLY A 466 -5.27 -38.59 17.26
C GLY A 466 -3.75 -38.79 17.06
N PRO A 467 -3.32 -39.21 15.86
CA PRO A 467 -1.91 -39.37 15.53
C PRO A 467 -1.16 -38.04 15.58
N GLN A 468 0.13 -38.10 15.92
CA GLN A 468 1.00 -36.93 15.93
C GLN A 468 1.20 -36.36 14.52
N CYS A 469 1.09 -35.03 14.41
CA CYS A 469 1.28 -34.23 13.22
C CYS A 469 2.68 -33.60 13.17
N LEU A 470 3.21 -33.34 11.98
CA LEU A 470 4.51 -32.68 11.79
C LEU A 470 4.52 -31.20 12.22
N CYS A 471 3.34 -30.58 12.40
CA CYS A 471 3.22 -29.25 13.02
C CYS A 471 3.45 -29.27 14.54
N GLY A 472 3.49 -30.44 15.19
CA GLY A 472 3.69 -30.63 16.62
C GLY A 472 2.42 -30.93 17.42
N ASN A 473 1.24 -30.77 16.83
CA ASN A 473 -0.04 -31.11 17.44
C ASN A 473 -0.46 -32.57 17.16
N HIS A 474 -1.62 -33.00 17.66
CA HIS A 474 -2.21 -34.32 17.45
C HIS A 474 -3.57 -34.22 16.76
N GLY A 475 -3.96 -35.24 16.01
CA GLY A 475 -5.31 -35.37 15.43
C GLY A 475 -5.67 -34.42 14.30
N CYS A 476 -4.71 -33.68 13.74
CA CYS A 476 -4.86 -32.90 12.51
C CYS A 476 -5.24 -33.80 11.32
N ILE A 477 -6.07 -33.32 10.38
CA ILE A 477 -6.42 -34.10 9.18
C ILE A 477 -5.20 -34.52 8.35
N GLU A 478 -4.16 -33.70 8.28
CA GLU A 478 -2.89 -34.03 7.60
C GLU A 478 -2.22 -35.27 8.19
N ALA A 479 -2.32 -35.48 9.51
CA ALA A 479 -1.73 -36.63 10.20
C ALA A 479 -2.46 -37.96 9.93
N TYR A 480 -3.64 -37.90 9.30
CA TYR A 480 -4.43 -39.03 8.82
C TYR A 480 -4.36 -39.20 7.29
N ALA A 481 -4.55 -38.11 6.53
CA ALA A 481 -4.94 -38.18 5.12
C ALA A 481 -3.92 -37.64 4.10
N SER A 482 -2.75 -37.16 4.54
CA SER A 482 -1.64 -36.80 3.65
C SER A 482 -0.95 -38.01 3.05
N GLY A 483 -0.18 -37.80 1.97
CA GLY A 483 0.68 -38.82 1.39
C GLY A 483 1.72 -39.37 2.37
N ILE A 484 2.28 -38.52 3.26
CA ILE A 484 3.17 -38.96 4.35
C ILE A 484 2.42 -39.83 5.36
N ALA A 485 1.21 -39.45 5.76
CA ALA A 485 0.41 -40.24 6.70
C ALA A 485 0.10 -41.62 6.11
N LEU A 486 -0.41 -41.67 4.88
CA LEU A 486 -0.66 -42.94 4.18
C LEU A 486 0.62 -43.77 3.99
N GLN A 487 1.75 -43.15 3.65
CA GLN A 487 3.04 -43.86 3.52
C GLN A 487 3.50 -44.46 4.85
N ARG A 488 3.31 -43.76 5.98
CA ARG A 488 3.63 -44.26 7.32
C ARG A 488 2.81 -45.49 7.66
N GLU A 489 1.50 -45.46 7.40
CA GLU A 489 0.63 -46.61 7.67
C GLU A 489 0.86 -47.77 6.68
N ALA A 490 1.19 -47.47 5.41
CA ALA A 490 1.62 -48.46 4.43
C ALA A 490 2.86 -49.22 4.90
N LYS A 491 3.86 -48.49 5.43
CA LYS A 491 5.07 -49.10 5.95
C LYS A 491 4.78 -50.00 7.15
N LYS A 492 3.96 -49.58 8.11
CA LYS A 492 3.54 -50.45 9.23
C LYS A 492 2.90 -51.74 8.74
N LEU A 493 1.97 -51.67 7.79
CA LEU A 493 1.35 -52.87 7.23
C LEU A 493 2.35 -53.79 6.52
N HIS A 494 3.40 -53.25 5.90
CA HIS A 494 4.44 -54.06 5.28
C HIS A 494 5.38 -54.69 6.33
N ASP A 495 5.77 -53.94 7.35
CA ASP A 495 6.56 -54.43 8.49
C ASP A 495 5.78 -55.52 9.29
N GLU A 496 4.44 -55.56 9.16
CA GLU A 496 3.52 -56.61 9.66
C GLU A 496 3.20 -57.73 8.64
N ASP A 497 3.91 -57.83 7.51
CA ASP A 497 3.63 -58.77 6.39
C ASP A 497 2.16 -58.76 5.90
N SER A 498 1.47 -57.64 6.10
CA SER A 498 0.02 -57.47 5.96
C SER A 498 -0.40 -56.50 4.84
N LEU A 499 0.54 -55.89 4.12
CA LEU A 499 0.27 -54.94 3.03
C LEU A 499 0.01 -55.65 1.69
N LEU A 500 0.89 -56.58 1.32
CA LEU A 500 0.94 -57.17 -0.02
C LEU A 500 -0.11 -58.29 -0.16
N ILE A 501 -0.89 -58.24 -1.23
CA ILE A 501 -1.89 -59.27 -1.57
C ILE A 501 -1.91 -59.54 -3.08
N GLY A 502 -2.20 -60.79 -3.46
CA GLY A 502 -2.28 -61.20 -4.87
C GLY A 502 -0.99 -60.92 -5.65
N ASP A 503 -1.14 -60.49 -6.92
CA ASP A 503 -0.04 -60.25 -7.85
C ASP A 503 0.70 -58.91 -7.63
N MET A 504 0.74 -58.39 -6.39
CA MET A 504 1.51 -57.19 -6.04
C MET A 504 3.02 -57.46 -6.10
N SER A 505 3.60 -57.30 -7.29
CA SER A 505 5.04 -57.31 -7.51
C SER A 505 5.68 -56.06 -6.92
N MET A 506 6.38 -56.22 -5.78
CA MET A 506 7.40 -55.29 -5.30
C MET A 506 8.77 -55.94 -5.40
N LYS A 507 9.77 -55.20 -5.89
CA LYS A 507 11.17 -55.57 -5.75
C LYS A 507 11.61 -55.30 -4.31
N LYS A 508 12.61 -56.05 -3.84
CA LYS A 508 13.14 -55.93 -2.47
C LYS A 508 13.81 -54.58 -2.18
N GLU A 509 14.06 -53.78 -3.21
CA GLU A 509 14.62 -52.42 -3.15
C GLU A 509 13.56 -51.30 -3.25
N ASP A 510 12.28 -51.62 -3.53
CA ASP A 510 11.26 -50.60 -3.78
C ASP A 510 10.84 -49.87 -2.48
N ILE A 511 10.84 -48.54 -2.53
CA ILE A 511 10.39 -47.71 -1.40
C ILE A 511 8.85 -47.75 -1.33
N ILE A 512 8.31 -48.14 -0.17
CA ILE A 512 6.88 -48.15 0.10
C ILE A 512 6.33 -46.72 0.06
N THR A 513 5.19 -46.53 -0.61
CA THR A 513 4.52 -45.24 -0.80
C THR A 513 3.02 -45.35 -0.55
N ALA A 514 2.33 -44.21 -0.44
CA ALA A 514 0.86 -44.16 -0.37
C ALA A 514 0.16 -44.89 -1.52
N ALA A 515 0.75 -44.91 -2.73
CA ALA A 515 0.20 -45.61 -3.89
C ALA A 515 0.08 -47.12 -3.67
N HIS A 516 1.04 -47.74 -2.98
CA HIS A 516 1.01 -49.17 -2.66
C HIS A 516 -0.15 -49.51 -1.70
N LEU A 517 -0.43 -48.64 -0.71
CA LEU A 517 -1.58 -48.80 0.19
C LEU A 517 -2.92 -48.70 -0.55
N ILE A 518 -3.05 -47.72 -1.45
CA ILE A 518 -4.25 -47.52 -2.27
C ILE A 518 -4.44 -48.70 -3.24
N GLN A 519 -3.37 -49.23 -3.81
CA GLN A 519 -3.41 -50.43 -4.64
C GLN A 519 -3.83 -51.66 -3.83
N ALA A 520 -3.27 -51.88 -2.64
CA ALA A 520 -3.67 -52.97 -1.76
C ALA A 520 -5.16 -52.87 -1.38
N ALA A 521 -5.65 -51.68 -1.04
CA ALA A 521 -7.07 -51.45 -0.76
C ALA A 521 -7.95 -51.80 -1.97
N LYS A 522 -7.60 -51.33 -3.17
CA LYS A 522 -8.30 -51.66 -4.44
C LYS A 522 -8.30 -53.16 -4.77
N LEU A 523 -7.25 -53.89 -4.38
CA LEU A 523 -7.14 -55.35 -4.57
C LEU A 523 -7.86 -56.15 -3.48
N GLY A 524 -8.50 -55.50 -2.50
CA GLY A 524 -9.31 -56.15 -1.45
C GLY A 524 -8.63 -56.31 -0.09
N ASN A 525 -7.50 -55.66 0.17
CA ASN A 525 -6.87 -55.67 1.49
C ASN A 525 -7.72 -54.87 2.49
N THR A 526 -8.38 -55.57 3.40
CA THR A 526 -9.31 -54.98 4.37
C THR A 526 -8.63 -54.07 5.40
N LYS A 527 -7.38 -54.35 5.79
CA LYS A 527 -6.60 -53.42 6.64
C LYS A 527 -6.32 -52.12 5.87
N ALA A 528 -5.91 -52.21 4.61
CA ALA A 528 -5.62 -51.05 3.77
C ALA A 528 -6.87 -50.21 3.47
N ASP A 529 -8.01 -50.83 3.13
CA ASP A 529 -9.28 -50.12 2.92
C ASP A 529 -9.71 -49.37 4.19
N ASN A 530 -9.64 -50.01 5.36
CA ASN A 530 -9.96 -49.35 6.63
C ASN A 530 -9.08 -48.12 6.91
N ILE A 531 -7.79 -48.15 6.57
CA ILE A 531 -6.90 -47.00 6.73
C ILE A 531 -7.28 -45.88 5.76
N VAL A 532 -7.49 -46.17 4.47
CA VAL A 532 -7.90 -45.18 3.46
C VAL A 532 -9.27 -44.57 3.79
N ARG A 533 -10.21 -45.39 4.27
CA ARG A 533 -11.54 -44.97 4.74
C ARG A 533 -11.46 -44.10 5.98
N THR A 534 -10.57 -44.43 6.93
CA THR A 534 -10.33 -43.59 8.13
C THR A 534 -9.73 -42.24 7.74
N ALA A 535 -8.77 -42.22 6.80
CA ALA A 535 -8.20 -41.00 6.24
C ALA A 535 -9.25 -40.12 5.53
N GLY A 536 -10.06 -40.71 4.64
CA GLY A 536 -11.17 -40.02 3.99
C GLY A 536 -12.22 -39.52 4.99
N THR A 537 -12.45 -40.25 6.08
CA THR A 537 -13.36 -39.84 7.16
C THR A 537 -12.81 -38.63 7.92
N ALA A 538 -11.53 -38.63 8.27
CA ALA A 538 -10.85 -37.51 8.92
C ALA A 538 -10.89 -36.25 8.05
N LEU A 539 -10.58 -36.38 6.75
CA LEU A 539 -10.70 -35.29 5.77
C LEU A 539 -12.14 -34.78 5.66
N GLY A 540 -13.13 -35.68 5.57
CA GLY A 540 -14.55 -35.33 5.54
C GLY A 540 -15.00 -34.55 6.77
N LEU A 541 -14.56 -34.95 7.97
CA LEU A 541 -14.84 -34.22 9.22
C LEU A 541 -14.19 -32.82 9.22
N GLY A 542 -12.97 -32.71 8.71
CA GLY A 542 -12.30 -31.41 8.53
C GLY A 542 -13.10 -30.50 7.61
N ILE A 543 -13.60 -31.02 6.49
CA ILE A 543 -14.45 -30.27 5.55
C ILE A 543 -15.78 -29.88 6.21
N VAL A 544 -16.43 -30.76 6.97
CA VAL A 544 -17.66 -30.43 7.72
C VAL A 544 -17.45 -29.25 8.67
N ASN A 545 -16.31 -29.19 9.37
CA ASN A 545 -15.96 -28.03 10.21
C ASN A 545 -15.87 -26.73 9.38
N VAL A 546 -15.28 -26.78 8.18
CA VAL A 546 -15.21 -25.61 7.28
C VAL A 546 -16.59 -25.23 6.74
N LEU A 547 -17.45 -26.20 6.40
CA LEU A 547 -18.84 -25.95 5.98
C LEU A 547 -19.63 -25.20 7.06
N HIS A 548 -19.43 -25.53 8.35
CA HIS A 548 -20.10 -24.84 9.46
C HIS A 548 -19.46 -23.49 9.82
N THR A 549 -18.27 -23.20 9.31
CA THR A 549 -17.53 -21.95 9.57
C THR A 549 -17.72 -20.91 8.46
N ILE A 550 -17.64 -21.33 7.19
CA ILE A 550 -17.62 -20.45 6.01
C ILE A 550 -18.87 -20.63 5.14
N SER A 551 -19.53 -21.80 5.19
CA SER A 551 -20.67 -22.15 4.32
C SER A 551 -20.43 -21.93 2.81
N PRO A 552 -19.32 -22.44 2.23
CA PRO A 552 -19.02 -22.29 0.81
C PRO A 552 -20.04 -23.02 -0.07
N SER A 553 -20.21 -22.55 -1.30
CA SER A 553 -21.08 -23.18 -2.31
C SER A 553 -20.45 -24.41 -2.99
N LEU A 554 -19.12 -24.47 -2.99
CA LEU A 554 -18.31 -25.47 -3.68
C LEU A 554 -17.08 -25.88 -2.83
N VAL A 555 -16.77 -27.18 -2.84
CA VAL A 555 -15.56 -27.78 -2.28
C VAL A 555 -14.82 -28.49 -3.41
N ILE A 556 -13.58 -28.08 -3.66
CA ILE A 556 -12.73 -28.65 -4.71
C ILE A 556 -11.62 -29.46 -4.04
N LEU A 557 -11.58 -30.76 -4.31
CA LEU A 557 -10.50 -31.64 -3.86
C LEU A 557 -9.48 -31.80 -4.99
N SER A 558 -8.20 -31.52 -4.72
CA SER A 558 -7.15 -31.59 -5.73
C SER A 558 -5.93 -32.40 -5.27
N GLY A 559 -5.05 -32.72 -6.23
CA GLY A 559 -3.91 -33.60 -6.01
C GLY A 559 -4.25 -35.10 -6.03
N VAL A 560 -3.22 -35.93 -5.93
CA VAL A 560 -3.28 -37.37 -6.30
C VAL A 560 -4.16 -38.24 -5.40
N LEU A 561 -4.58 -37.74 -4.24
CA LEU A 561 -5.46 -38.48 -3.31
C LEU A 561 -6.93 -38.06 -3.43
N ALA A 562 -7.24 -36.95 -4.12
CA ALA A 562 -8.60 -36.39 -4.19
C ALA A 562 -9.65 -37.39 -4.71
N SER A 563 -9.34 -38.09 -5.80
CA SER A 563 -10.19 -39.14 -6.38
C SER A 563 -10.40 -40.36 -5.49
N HIS A 564 -9.61 -40.52 -4.43
CA HIS A 564 -9.74 -41.62 -3.46
C HIS A 564 -10.54 -41.22 -2.22
N TYR A 565 -10.71 -39.92 -1.97
CA TYR A 565 -11.46 -39.41 -0.82
C TYR A 565 -12.82 -38.82 -1.17
N VAL A 566 -13.05 -38.38 -2.41
CA VAL A 566 -14.25 -37.59 -2.79
C VAL A 566 -15.57 -38.22 -2.35
N ASP A 567 -15.76 -39.53 -2.51
CA ASP A 567 -17.01 -40.19 -2.14
C ASP A 567 -17.16 -40.39 -0.62
N VAL A 568 -16.07 -40.71 0.08
CA VAL A 568 -16.06 -40.78 1.55
C VAL A 568 -16.34 -39.40 2.16
N VAL A 569 -15.77 -38.33 1.59
CA VAL A 569 -16.03 -36.94 1.99
C VAL A 569 -17.51 -36.59 1.79
N ARG A 570 -18.10 -36.90 0.63
CA ARG A 570 -19.53 -36.69 0.37
C ARG A 570 -20.41 -37.42 1.38
N ASP A 571 -20.08 -38.67 1.72
CA ASP A 571 -20.85 -39.45 2.69
C ASP A 571 -20.72 -38.92 4.12
N VAL A 572 -19.54 -38.46 4.54
CA VAL A 572 -19.37 -37.79 5.84
C VAL A 572 -20.17 -36.49 5.91
N ILE A 573 -20.18 -35.68 4.84
CA ILE A 573 -20.99 -34.45 4.78
C ILE A 573 -22.48 -34.78 4.94
N ARG A 574 -23.00 -35.77 4.19
CA ARG A 574 -24.40 -36.24 4.31
C ARG A 574 -24.75 -36.71 5.73
N GLN A 575 -23.82 -37.37 6.41
CA GLN A 575 -24.06 -37.96 7.73
C GLN A 575 -23.86 -36.98 8.91
N ARG A 576 -22.99 -35.97 8.75
CA ARG A 576 -22.50 -35.15 9.87
C ARG A 576 -22.75 -33.66 9.72
N ALA A 577 -22.98 -33.14 8.51
CA ALA A 577 -23.21 -31.72 8.31
C ALA A 577 -24.66 -31.33 8.61
N LEU A 578 -24.88 -30.10 9.11
CA LEU A 578 -26.20 -29.49 9.22
C LEU A 578 -26.92 -29.51 7.86
N PHE A 579 -28.24 -29.75 7.88
CA PHE A 579 -29.06 -29.94 6.68
C PHE A 579 -28.84 -28.87 5.61
N SER A 580 -28.76 -27.58 6.00
CA SER A 580 -28.60 -26.44 5.10
C SER A 580 -27.30 -26.44 4.26
N VAL A 581 -26.27 -27.21 4.65
CA VAL A 581 -25.00 -27.31 3.92
C VAL A 581 -24.76 -28.70 3.29
N GLN A 582 -25.73 -29.62 3.39
CA GLN A 582 -25.61 -30.95 2.77
C GLN A 582 -25.68 -30.93 1.24
N THR A 583 -26.19 -29.84 0.66
CA THR A 583 -26.29 -29.62 -0.79
C THR A 583 -25.04 -29.00 -1.41
N VAL A 584 -23.95 -28.82 -0.65
CA VAL A 584 -22.69 -28.30 -1.17
C VAL A 584 -22.13 -29.21 -2.27
N ASN A 585 -21.68 -28.61 -3.37
CA ASN A 585 -21.05 -29.37 -4.44
C ASN A 585 -19.63 -29.76 -4.01
N VAL A 586 -19.31 -31.07 -4.06
CA VAL A 586 -17.95 -31.58 -3.83
C VAL A 586 -17.44 -32.21 -5.11
N VAL A 587 -16.39 -31.63 -5.68
CA VAL A 587 -15.80 -32.03 -6.98
C VAL A 587 -14.32 -32.38 -6.83
N VAL A 588 -13.78 -33.09 -7.81
CA VAL A 588 -12.34 -33.27 -7.98
C VAL A 588 -11.86 -32.24 -9.00
N SER A 589 -10.68 -31.66 -8.78
CA SER A 589 -10.02 -30.75 -9.72
C SER A 589 -9.61 -31.47 -11.01
N ASP A 590 -9.87 -30.84 -12.15
CA ASP A 590 -9.36 -31.28 -13.47
C ASP A 590 -7.96 -30.68 -13.78
N LEU A 591 -7.43 -29.83 -12.90
CA LEU A 591 -6.13 -29.16 -13.11
C LEU A 591 -4.97 -30.08 -12.68
N SER A 592 -3.99 -30.29 -13.57
CA SER A 592 -2.90 -31.25 -13.35
C SER A 592 -1.88 -30.81 -12.29
N ASP A 593 -1.57 -29.51 -12.22
CA ASP A 593 -0.66 -28.91 -11.23
C ASP A 593 -1.29 -27.62 -10.65
N PRO A 594 -2.31 -27.71 -9.77
CA PRO A 594 -3.03 -26.53 -9.29
C PRO A 594 -2.14 -25.50 -8.61
N ALA A 595 -1.19 -25.93 -7.77
CA ALA A 595 -0.26 -25.00 -7.10
C ALA A 595 0.62 -24.21 -8.09
N LEU A 596 1.08 -24.87 -9.17
CA LEU A 596 1.94 -24.26 -10.20
C LEU A 596 1.13 -23.33 -11.13
N LEU A 597 -0.08 -23.73 -11.52
CA LEU A 597 -1.01 -22.87 -12.26
C LEU A 597 -1.48 -21.68 -11.40
N GLY A 598 -1.55 -21.87 -10.08
CA GLY A 598 -1.85 -20.83 -9.10
C GLY A 598 -0.76 -19.78 -9.02
N ALA A 599 0.50 -20.23 -8.93
CA ALA A 599 1.66 -19.37 -9.02
C ALA A 599 1.64 -18.54 -10.32
N ALA A 600 1.38 -19.18 -11.49
CA ALA A 600 1.19 -18.46 -12.75
C ALA A 600 0.04 -17.45 -12.69
N SER A 601 -1.11 -17.82 -12.10
CA SER A 601 -2.30 -16.98 -12.04
C SER A 601 -2.05 -15.65 -11.32
N MET A 602 -1.20 -15.61 -10.29
CA MET A 602 -0.80 -14.36 -9.62
C MET A 602 -0.15 -13.38 -10.60
N VAL A 603 0.83 -13.85 -11.38
CA VAL A 603 1.45 -13.02 -12.42
C VAL A 603 0.40 -12.59 -13.43
N LEU A 604 -0.39 -13.52 -13.96
CA LEU A 604 -1.33 -13.26 -15.06
C LEU A 604 -2.53 -12.36 -14.66
N ASP A 605 -2.92 -12.32 -13.38
CA ASP A 605 -3.99 -11.46 -12.85
C ASP A 605 -3.49 -10.08 -12.37
N TYR A 606 -2.25 -10.00 -11.87
CA TYR A 606 -1.73 -8.79 -11.21
C TYR A 606 -0.66 -8.04 -12.02
N THR A 607 0.10 -8.69 -12.93
CA THR A 607 1.08 -7.98 -13.79
C THR A 607 0.42 -7.11 -14.87
N THR A 608 -0.80 -7.48 -15.28
CA THR A 608 -1.64 -6.70 -16.20
C THR A 608 -2.16 -5.42 -15.54
N ARG A 609 -2.15 -5.36 -14.21
CA ARG A 609 -2.26 -4.12 -13.43
C ARG A 609 -0.84 -3.58 -13.22
N ARG A 610 -0.31 -2.80 -14.17
CA ARG A 610 1.03 -2.21 -14.03
C ARG A 610 1.12 -1.37 -12.76
N ILE A 611 1.75 -1.92 -11.71
CA ILE A 611 2.18 -1.18 -10.54
C ILE A 611 3.48 -0.46 -10.91
N TYR A 612 3.34 0.71 -11.53
CA TYR A 612 4.37 1.73 -11.73
C TYR A 612 3.69 3.10 -11.71
#